data_AF-A0A535SCW0-F1
#
_entry.id   AF-A0A535SCW0-F1
#
_cell.length_a   1.000
_cell.length_b   1.000
_cell.length_c   1.000
_cell.angle_alpha   90.00
_cell.angle_beta   90.00
_cell.angle_gamma   90.00
#
_symmetry.space_group_name_H-M   'P 1'
#
loop_
_entity.id
_entity.type
_entity.pdbx_description
1 polymer ?
#
loop_
_entity_poly.entity_id
_entity_poly.type
_entity_poly.pdbx_seq_one_letter_code
_entity_poly.pdbx_strand_id
1 'polypeptide(L)'
;KRHTSGELNDTVDLVLLGYYFGKGKRADFGVGALLAGVYDADHDRFASITKLGTGLSDAEWRQIHERADKLQVAQRPARVDSILVPDVWLEPEVVVEVMADEITPSPRHTAGRVGEEPGFALRFPRVVSFRDADKRPEDATTVKEIAELFRQQRERKQPA
;
A
#
# COMPACT_ATOMS: atom_id res chain seq x y z
N LYS A 1 -14.45 -21.49 -8.60
CA LYS A 1 -13.80 -20.45 -7.77
C LYS A 1 -14.24 -20.69 -6.32
N ARG A 2 -13.35 -21.13 -5.44
CA ARG A 2 -13.62 -21.22 -4.00
C ARG A 2 -13.50 -19.81 -3.43
N HIS A 3 -14.60 -19.23 -2.96
CA HIS A 3 -14.53 -18.07 -2.08
C HIS A 3 -13.98 -18.55 -0.74
N THR A 4 -12.82 -18.04 -0.35
CA THR A 4 -12.24 -18.28 0.97
C THR A 4 -12.92 -17.30 1.91
N SER A 5 -13.53 -17.81 2.97
CA SER A 5 -14.40 -17.12 3.93
C SER A 5 -13.68 -16.11 4.85
N GLY A 6 -12.67 -15.41 4.34
CA GLY A 6 -11.85 -14.46 5.09
C GLY A 6 -11.24 -13.36 4.22
N GLU A 7 -11.78 -13.10 3.04
CA GLU A 7 -11.42 -11.93 2.23
C GLU A 7 -12.04 -10.68 2.86
N LEU A 8 -11.26 -9.60 2.96
CA LEU A 8 -11.84 -8.25 2.95
C LEU A 8 -12.53 -8.16 1.59
N ASN A 9 -13.87 -8.18 1.57
CA ASN A 9 -14.63 -7.99 0.33
C ASN A 9 -14.41 -6.57 -0.26
N ASP A 10 -13.73 -5.70 0.48
CA ASP A 10 -13.52 -4.30 0.18
C ASP A 10 -12.05 -4.09 -0.23
N THR A 11 -11.85 -3.35 -1.32
CA THR A 11 -10.53 -2.88 -1.76
C THR A 11 -10.19 -1.57 -1.04
N VAL A 12 -8.89 -1.26 -0.98
CA VAL A 12 -8.38 0.02 -0.49
C VAL A 12 -7.51 0.65 -1.56
N ASP A 13 -7.62 1.96 -1.72
CA ASP A 13 -6.81 2.71 -2.68
C ASP A 13 -5.58 3.25 -1.96
N LEU A 14 -4.40 2.88 -2.46
CA LEU A 14 -3.11 3.20 -1.84
C LEU A 14 -2.25 4.03 -2.78
N VAL A 15 -1.45 4.92 -2.21
CA VAL A 15 -0.47 5.72 -2.94
C VAL A 15 0.87 4.98 -2.98
N LEU A 16 1.52 4.94 -4.15
CA LEU A 16 2.87 4.40 -4.27
C LEU A 16 3.88 5.39 -3.69
N LEU A 17 4.76 4.91 -2.80
CA LEU A 17 5.73 5.71 -2.08
C LEU A 17 7.18 5.41 -2.49
N GLY A 18 7.40 4.29 -3.15
CA GLY A 18 8.72 3.74 -3.39
C GLY A 18 8.66 2.36 -4.04
N TYR A 19 9.81 1.87 -4.48
CA TYR A 19 9.93 0.49 -4.91
C TYR A 19 11.27 -0.14 -4.55
N TYR A 20 11.27 -1.47 -4.58
CA TYR A 20 12.42 -2.32 -4.33
C TYR A 20 12.80 -3.01 -5.62
N PHE A 21 14.09 -3.11 -5.91
CA PHE A 21 14.55 -3.79 -7.12
C PHE A 21 14.23 -5.28 -7.07
N GLY A 22 13.91 -5.83 -8.25
CA GLY A 22 13.72 -7.25 -8.44
C GLY A 22 14.98 -8.04 -8.12
N LYS A 23 14.83 -9.22 -7.51
CA LYS A 23 15.93 -10.18 -7.30
C LYS A 23 15.63 -11.49 -8.02
N GLY A 24 16.67 -12.18 -8.49
CA GLY A 24 16.54 -13.47 -9.17
C GLY A 24 15.70 -13.37 -10.45
N LYS A 25 14.69 -14.23 -10.61
CA LYS A 25 13.80 -14.26 -11.80
C LYS A 25 13.05 -12.95 -12.07
N ARG A 26 12.99 -12.04 -11.08
CA ARG A 26 12.34 -10.72 -11.23
C ARG A 26 13.32 -9.57 -11.50
N ALA A 27 14.62 -9.84 -11.60
CA ALA A 27 15.62 -8.81 -11.90
C ALA A 27 15.34 -8.13 -13.25
N ASP A 28 14.90 -8.89 -14.24
CA ASP A 28 14.60 -8.39 -15.59
C ASP A 28 13.39 -7.43 -15.65
N PHE A 29 12.55 -7.40 -14.61
CA PHE A 29 11.43 -6.45 -14.51
C PHE A 29 11.82 -5.12 -13.88
N GLY A 30 13.02 -4.99 -13.32
CA GLY A 30 13.48 -3.81 -12.58
C GLY A 30 12.83 -3.69 -11.19
N VAL A 31 11.52 -3.90 -11.04
CA VAL A 31 10.80 -3.79 -9.76
C VAL A 31 10.44 -5.19 -9.23
N GLY A 32 10.77 -5.44 -7.96
CA GLY A 32 10.42 -6.64 -7.23
C GLY A 32 9.24 -6.47 -6.27
N ALA A 33 9.09 -5.28 -5.70
CA ALA A 33 7.98 -4.89 -4.85
C ALA A 33 7.79 -3.37 -4.80
N LEU A 34 6.58 -2.91 -4.51
CA LEU A 34 6.24 -1.49 -4.32
C LEU A 34 5.97 -1.23 -2.84
N LEU A 35 6.46 -0.13 -2.31
CA LEU A 35 6.03 0.41 -1.02
C LEU A 35 4.79 1.26 -1.24
N ALA A 36 3.71 0.99 -0.52
CA ALA A 36 2.46 1.73 -0.65
C ALA A 36 1.92 2.20 0.71
N GLY A 37 1.18 3.30 0.70
CA GLY A 37 0.65 3.94 1.89
C GLY A 37 -0.74 4.50 1.72
N VAL A 38 -1.30 4.94 2.84
CA VAL A 38 -2.60 5.59 2.97
C VAL A 38 -2.41 7.07 3.32
N TYR A 39 -3.43 7.88 3.08
CA TYR A 39 -3.39 9.29 3.42
C TYR A 39 -3.75 9.53 4.90
N ASP A 40 -2.88 10.25 5.61
CA ASP A 40 -3.08 10.71 6.98
C ASP A 40 -3.48 12.19 6.93
N ALA A 41 -4.79 12.41 6.81
CA ALA A 41 -5.37 13.75 6.64
C ALA A 41 -5.15 14.67 7.85
N ASP A 42 -4.89 14.12 9.04
CA ASP A 42 -4.66 14.91 10.25
C ASP A 42 -3.26 15.56 10.25
N HIS A 43 -2.30 14.95 9.54
CA HIS A 43 -0.91 15.40 9.47
C HIS A 43 -0.45 15.75 8.05
N ASP A 44 -1.37 15.71 7.07
CA ASP A 44 -1.11 15.95 5.64
C ASP A 44 0.09 15.15 5.08
N ARG A 45 0.06 13.83 5.30
CA ARG A 45 1.15 12.92 4.91
C ARG A 45 0.65 11.57 4.42
N PHE A 46 1.50 10.83 3.73
CA PHE A 46 1.28 9.47 3.28
C PHE A 46 2.03 8.49 4.19
N ALA A 47 1.28 7.67 4.92
CA ALA A 47 1.83 6.73 5.87
C ALA A 47 1.86 5.31 5.27
N SER A 48 3.04 4.68 5.30
CA SER A 48 3.21 3.34 4.74
C SER A 48 2.34 2.29 5.45
N ILE A 49 1.72 1.41 4.67
CA ILE A 49 0.83 0.34 5.17
C ILE A 49 1.20 -1.03 4.62
N THR A 50 1.87 -1.11 3.46
CA THR A 50 2.17 -2.42 2.87
C THR A 50 3.31 -2.43 1.86
N LYS A 51 3.78 -3.65 1.53
CA LYS A 51 4.61 -3.92 0.35
C LYS A 51 3.83 -4.78 -0.64
N LEU A 52 3.74 -4.33 -1.88
CA LEU A 52 3.00 -4.99 -2.95
C LEU A 52 3.97 -5.76 -3.85
N GLY A 53 3.75 -7.06 -4.04
CA GLY A 53 4.62 -7.90 -4.87
C GLY A 53 3.88 -8.94 -5.72
N THR A 54 2.54 -8.85 -5.75
CA THR A 54 1.63 -9.78 -6.43
C THR A 54 0.39 -9.03 -6.90
N GLY A 55 -0.44 -9.68 -7.73
CA GLY A 55 -1.70 -9.13 -8.25
C GLY A 55 -1.62 -8.62 -9.70
N LEU A 56 -0.41 -8.40 -10.19
CA LEU A 56 -0.16 -7.88 -11.54
C LEU A 56 0.44 -8.94 -12.45
N SER A 57 0.04 -8.90 -13.72
CA SER A 57 0.73 -9.58 -14.82
C SER A 57 2.09 -8.96 -15.11
N ASP A 58 2.94 -9.68 -15.82
CA ASP A 58 4.28 -9.21 -16.22
C ASP A 58 4.23 -7.93 -17.09
N ALA A 59 3.16 -7.74 -17.87
CA ALA A 59 2.97 -6.53 -18.67
C ALA A 59 2.63 -5.33 -17.78
N GLU A 60 1.74 -5.52 -16.81
CA GLU A 60 1.37 -4.48 -15.86
C GLU A 60 2.53 -4.10 -14.93
N TRP A 61 3.34 -5.07 -14.51
CA TRP A 61 4.57 -4.79 -13.75
C TRP A 61 5.53 -3.87 -14.49
N ARG A 62 5.70 -4.06 -15.80
CA ARG A 62 6.53 -3.16 -16.64
C ARG A 62 5.92 -1.76 -16.72
N GLN A 63 4.60 -1.66 -16.89
CA GLN A 63 3.91 -0.37 -16.92
C GLN A 63 4.03 0.37 -15.58
N ILE A 64 3.91 -0.33 -14.44
CA ILE A 64 4.17 0.26 -13.12
C ILE A 64 5.59 0.79 -13.06
N HIS A 65 6.56 -0.04 -13.44
CA HIS A 65 7.97 0.34 -13.38
C HIS A 65 8.20 1.62 -14.18
N GLU A 66 7.75 1.68 -15.45
CA GLU A 66 7.90 2.86 -16.30
C GLU A 66 7.24 4.12 -15.74
N ARG A 67 6.12 4.00 -15.02
CA ARG A 67 5.46 5.14 -14.37
C ARG A 67 6.22 5.56 -13.11
N ALA A 68 6.54 4.62 -12.23
CA ALA A 68 7.30 4.86 -11.02
C ALA A 68 8.69 5.45 -11.31
N ASP A 69 9.37 4.97 -12.36
CA ASP A 69 10.70 5.43 -12.76
C ASP A 69 10.73 6.93 -13.13
N LYS A 70 9.59 7.49 -13.61
CA LYS A 70 9.45 8.92 -13.89
C LYS A 70 9.26 9.78 -12.65
N LEU A 71 8.87 9.18 -11.54
CA LEU A 71 8.54 9.86 -10.28
C LEU A 71 9.66 9.70 -9.24
N GLN A 72 10.82 9.20 -9.64
CA GLN A 72 11.92 8.95 -8.73
C GLN A 72 12.42 10.24 -8.09
N VAL A 73 12.69 10.15 -6.79
CA VAL A 73 13.33 11.19 -6.02
C VAL A 73 14.51 10.61 -5.23
N ALA A 74 15.55 11.42 -5.05
CA ALA A 74 16.80 10.97 -4.42
C ALA A 74 16.65 10.67 -2.92
N GLN A 75 15.64 11.25 -2.27
CA GLN A 75 15.40 11.14 -0.83
C GLN A 75 13.91 11.01 -0.55
N ARG A 76 13.56 10.50 0.64
CA ARG A 76 12.17 10.37 1.08
C ARG A 76 11.45 11.72 0.97
N PRO A 77 10.32 11.83 0.24
CA PRO A 77 9.55 13.07 0.20
C PRO A 77 9.11 13.52 1.60
N ALA A 78 8.97 14.82 1.80
CA ALA A 78 8.63 15.39 3.11
C ALA A 78 7.27 14.91 3.62
N ARG A 79 6.30 14.72 2.71
CA ARG A 79 4.96 14.21 3.01
C ARG A 79 4.91 12.68 3.15
N VAL A 80 6.03 11.95 3.09
CA VAL A 80 6.04 10.49 3.25
C VAL A 80 6.54 10.11 4.64
N ASP A 81 5.68 9.42 5.39
CA ASP A 81 6.04 8.79 6.66
C ASP A 81 6.21 7.28 6.48
N SER A 82 7.44 6.81 6.52
CA SER A 82 7.76 5.39 6.56
C SER A 82 9.07 5.13 7.27
N ILE A 83 9.10 4.04 8.03
CA ILE A 83 10.31 3.45 8.64
C ILE A 83 10.99 2.51 7.63
N LEU A 84 10.22 1.96 6.68
CA LEU A 84 10.77 1.14 5.62
C LEU A 84 11.44 2.04 4.59
N VAL A 85 12.69 1.72 4.26
CA VAL A 85 13.44 2.41 3.22
C VAL A 85 13.35 1.56 1.94
N PRO A 86 12.70 2.04 0.87
CA PRO A 86 12.76 1.43 -0.45
C PRO A 86 14.14 1.66 -1.09
N ASP A 87 14.44 0.91 -2.15
CA ASP A 87 15.67 1.14 -2.92
C ASP A 87 15.56 2.46 -3.70
N VAL A 88 14.34 2.82 -4.11
CA VAL A 88 14.01 4.06 -4.81
C VAL A 88 12.77 4.69 -4.19
N TRP A 89 12.86 5.97 -3.84
CA TRP A 89 11.73 6.78 -3.37
C TRP A 89 10.98 7.38 -4.55
N LEU A 90 9.66 7.56 -4.40
CA LEU A 90 8.79 8.17 -5.40
C LEU A 90 8.12 9.42 -4.87
N GLU A 91 7.88 10.40 -5.73
CA GLU A 91 6.89 11.44 -5.47
C GLU A 91 5.49 10.78 -5.39
N PRO A 92 4.69 11.04 -4.33
CA PRO A 92 3.40 10.38 -4.14
C PRO A 92 2.37 10.90 -5.15
N GLU A 93 2.31 10.29 -6.34
CA GLU A 93 1.35 10.67 -7.40
C GLU A 93 0.46 9.51 -7.85
N VAL A 94 0.97 8.29 -7.86
CA VAL A 94 0.27 7.12 -8.43
C VAL A 94 -0.58 6.44 -7.37
N VAL A 95 -1.85 6.21 -7.70
CA VAL A 95 -2.82 5.54 -6.82
C VAL A 95 -3.19 4.18 -7.41
N VAL A 96 -3.14 3.15 -6.58
CA VAL A 96 -3.47 1.77 -6.96
C VAL A 96 -4.57 1.22 -6.07
N GLU A 97 -5.50 0.49 -6.67
CA GLU A 97 -6.51 -0.27 -5.95
C GLU A 97 -5.89 -1.59 -5.48
N VAL A 98 -6.02 -1.89 -4.19
CA VAL A 98 -5.42 -3.06 -3.55
C VAL A 98 -6.48 -3.85 -2.79
N MET A 99 -6.50 -5.15 -3.04
CA MET A 99 -7.27 -6.11 -2.26
C MET A 99 -6.35 -6.76 -1.23
N ALA A 100 -6.89 -7.05 -0.04
CA ALA A 100 -6.19 -7.76 1.03
C ALA A 100 -7.13 -8.77 1.69
N ASP A 101 -6.59 -9.71 2.45
CA ASP A 101 -7.41 -10.67 3.20
C ASP A 101 -7.85 -10.06 4.54
N GLU A 102 -6.94 -9.37 5.23
CA GLU A 102 -7.21 -8.72 6.51
C GLU A 102 -6.27 -7.55 6.77
N ILE A 103 -6.68 -6.64 7.65
CA ILE A 103 -5.84 -5.63 8.28
C ILE A 103 -5.30 -6.21 9.60
N THR A 104 -3.99 -6.05 9.84
CA THR A 104 -3.31 -6.51 11.05
C THR A 104 -2.48 -5.40 11.70
N PRO A 105 -2.26 -5.43 13.02
CA PRO A 105 -1.26 -4.59 13.66
C PRO A 105 0.15 -4.92 13.18
N SER A 106 0.99 -3.91 12.98
CA SER A 106 2.36 -4.05 12.50
C SER A 106 3.30 -3.00 13.08
N PRO A 107 4.45 -3.39 13.65
CA PRO A 107 5.48 -2.45 14.09
C PRO A 107 6.30 -1.86 12.93
N ARG A 108 6.15 -2.38 11.71
CA ARG A 108 6.97 -2.03 10.54
C ARG A 108 6.34 -0.95 9.66
N HIS A 109 5.06 -0.69 9.85
CA HIS A 109 4.29 0.26 9.08
C HIS A 109 3.82 1.40 9.98
N THR A 110 3.63 2.57 9.37
CA THR A 110 3.42 3.85 10.07
C THR A 110 1.97 4.31 10.02
N ALA A 111 1.17 3.74 9.12
CA ALA A 111 -0.27 4.02 9.05
C ALA A 111 -0.95 3.78 10.40
N GLY A 112 -1.52 4.82 11.01
CA GLY A 112 -2.21 4.73 12.29
C GLY A 112 -1.32 4.47 13.52
N ARG A 113 0.01 4.56 13.38
CA ARG A 113 0.94 4.38 14.51
C ARG A 113 0.82 5.56 15.49
N VAL A 114 0.70 5.28 16.79
CA VAL A 114 0.63 6.29 17.85
C VAL A 114 1.58 5.92 18.98
N GLY A 115 2.67 6.68 19.15
CA GLY A 115 3.70 6.38 20.15
C GLY A 115 4.27 4.95 19.97
N GLU A 116 4.14 4.14 21.02
CA GLU A 116 4.57 2.73 21.04
C GLU A 116 3.54 1.76 20.45
N GLU A 117 2.30 2.21 20.21
CA GLU A 117 1.27 1.36 19.60
C GLU A 117 1.62 1.07 18.14
N PRO A 118 1.52 -0.20 17.69
CA PRO A 118 1.83 -0.57 16.31
C PRO A 118 0.86 0.09 15.32
N GLY A 119 1.36 0.41 14.13
CA GLY A 119 0.51 0.84 13.02
C GLY A 119 -0.26 -0.33 12.40
N PHE A 120 -0.90 -0.09 11.26
CA PHE A 120 -1.64 -1.09 10.50
C PHE A 120 -0.83 -1.64 9.33
N ALA A 121 -1.14 -2.86 8.93
CA ALA A 121 -0.64 -3.48 7.71
C ALA A 121 -1.71 -4.31 7.01
N LEU A 122 -1.53 -4.50 5.70
CA LEU A 122 -2.40 -5.38 4.90
C LEU A 122 -1.80 -6.78 4.78
N ARG A 123 -2.60 -7.81 5.06
CA ARG A 123 -2.21 -9.21 4.87
C ARG A 123 -2.60 -9.71 3.49
N PHE A 124 -1.66 -10.41 2.85
CA PHE A 124 -1.78 -10.92 1.48
C PHE A 124 -2.28 -9.88 0.46
N PRO A 125 -1.68 -8.67 0.45
CA PRO A 125 -2.10 -7.60 -0.43
C PRO A 125 -1.83 -7.97 -1.90
N ARG A 126 -2.75 -7.60 -2.77
CA ARG A 126 -2.69 -7.83 -4.22
C ARG A 126 -3.18 -6.56 -4.92
N VAL A 127 -2.41 -6.07 -5.88
CA VAL A 127 -2.87 -4.96 -6.72
C VAL A 127 -3.99 -5.47 -7.64
N VAL A 128 -5.05 -4.69 -7.76
CA VAL A 128 -6.23 -4.99 -8.60
C VAL A 128 -6.22 -4.12 -9.85
N SER A 129 -6.02 -2.81 -9.69
CA SER A 129 -6.09 -1.85 -10.79
C SER A 129 -5.32 -0.56 -10.46
N PHE A 130 -5.14 0.29 -11.46
CA PHE A 130 -4.63 1.65 -11.30
C PHE A 130 -5.78 2.65 -11.26
N ARG A 131 -5.62 3.72 -10.47
CA ARG A 131 -6.64 4.76 -10.25
C ARG A 131 -6.19 6.16 -10.69
N ASP A 132 -5.13 6.25 -11.50
CA ASP A 132 -4.49 7.53 -11.87
C ASP A 132 -5.41 8.49 -12.64
N ALA A 133 -6.45 7.99 -13.31
CA ALA A 133 -7.38 8.81 -14.09
C ALA A 133 -8.52 9.39 -13.24
N ASP A 134 -8.80 8.79 -12.08
CA ASP A 134 -9.99 9.05 -11.27
C ASP A 134 -9.68 9.44 -9.81
N LYS A 135 -8.44 9.28 -9.33
CA LYS A 135 -8.05 9.63 -7.95
C LYS A 135 -6.75 10.42 -7.87
N ARG A 136 -6.76 11.48 -7.07
CA ARG A 136 -5.54 12.14 -6.61
C ARG A 136 -4.97 11.39 -5.39
N PRO A 137 -3.68 11.55 -5.08
CA PRO A 137 -3.06 10.96 -3.90
C PRO A 137 -3.83 11.23 -2.59
N GLU A 138 -4.31 12.46 -2.40
CA GLU A 138 -5.08 12.86 -1.21
C GLU A 138 -6.49 12.25 -1.16
N ASP A 139 -7.00 11.70 -2.27
CA ASP A 139 -8.29 11.00 -2.35
C ASP A 139 -8.13 9.47 -2.16
N ALA A 140 -6.91 9.01 -1.84
CA ALA A 140 -6.64 7.63 -1.46
C ALA A 140 -7.28 7.29 -0.11
N THR A 141 -7.37 5.99 0.20
CA THR A 141 -7.89 5.54 1.49
C THR A 141 -7.10 6.16 2.63
N THR A 142 -7.81 6.62 3.65
CA THR A 142 -7.27 7.34 4.78
C THR A 142 -6.93 6.43 5.96
N VAL A 143 -6.06 6.90 6.85
CA VAL A 143 -5.75 6.19 8.12
C VAL A 143 -7.01 5.94 8.95
N LYS A 144 -7.97 6.88 8.96
CA LYS A 144 -9.24 6.74 9.69
C LYS A 144 -10.11 5.62 9.12
N GLU A 145 -10.23 5.55 7.80
CA GLU A 145 -10.95 4.47 7.12
C GLU A 145 -10.30 3.11 7.39
N ILE A 146 -8.97 3.01 7.37
CA ILE A 146 -8.26 1.76 7.75
C ILE A 146 -8.58 1.35 9.19
N ALA A 147 -8.56 2.29 10.14
CA ALA A 147 -8.87 2.00 11.53
C ALA A 147 -10.32 1.50 11.70
N GLU A 148 -11.26 2.10 10.95
CA GLU A 148 -12.65 1.66 10.94
C GLU A 148 -12.82 0.27 10.34
N LEU A 149 -12.22 0.00 9.17
CA LEU A 149 -12.23 -1.32 8.55
C LEU A 149 -11.62 -2.38 9.48
N PHE A 150 -10.54 -2.06 10.18
CA PHE A 150 -9.93 -2.95 11.16
C PHE A 150 -10.87 -3.26 12.34
N ARG A 151 -11.58 -2.25 12.87
CA ARG A 151 -12.59 -2.44 13.92
C ARG A 151 -13.72 -3.34 13.45
N GLN A 152 -14.31 -3.04 12.29
CA GLN A 152 -15.40 -3.85 11.72
C GLN A 152 -14.97 -5.29 11.46
N GLN A 153 -13.75 -5.51 10.97
CA GLN A 153 -13.17 -6.84 10.80
C GLN A 153 -13.12 -7.62 12.11
N ARG A 154 -12.75 -6.98 13.22
CA ARG A 154 -12.69 -7.64 14.54
C ARG A 154 -14.07 -8.00 15.08
N GLU A 155 -15.04 -7.11 14.90
CA GLU A 155 -16.44 -7.35 15.29
C GLU A 155 -17.04 -8.54 14.55
N ARG A 156 -16.79 -8.66 13.23
CA ARG A 156 -17.23 -9.81 12.42
C ARG A 156 -16.60 -11.14 12.85
N LYS A 157 -15.42 -11.12 13.46
CA LYS A 157 -14.68 -12.32 13.90
C LYS A 157 -15.04 -12.79 15.31
N GLN A 158 -15.69 -11.96 16.13
CA GLN A 158 -16.22 -12.40 17.42
C GLN A 158 -17.61 -13.02 17.21
N PRO A 159 -17.81 -14.33 17.43
CA PRO A 159 -19.17 -14.85 17.52
C PRO A 159 -19.87 -14.19 18.72
N ALA A 160 -21.15 -13.85 18.52
CA ALA A 160 -22.04 -13.36 19.57
C ALA A 160 -22.15 -14.36 20.74
#